data_AF-A0A2V5PEA7-F1
#
_entry.id   AF-A0A2V5PEA7-F1
#
_cell.length_a   1.000
_cell.length_b   1.000
_cell.length_c   1.000
_cell.angle_alpha   90.00
_cell.angle_beta   90.00
_cell.angle_gamma   90.00
#
_symmetry.space_group_name_H-M   'P 1'
#
loop_
_entity.id
_entity.type
_entity.pdbx_description
1 polymer ?
#
loop_
_entity_poly.entity_id
_entity_poly.type
_entity_poly.pdbx_seq_one_letter_code
_entity_poly.pdbx_strand_id
1 'polypeptide(L)'
;WPGKGIHYRMHPQNVGCLSAGRISACALANNHVLDWGYDGLSETLQTLNAAGIAYSGAGNDADEAMQPAVLATAGRNRVLLFSFGSTTSGIPHEWKTTGVSPGVNLLDDLSEATAARVCDQMRAHQQPDDLIIASIHWGGNWGYEIPPEQITFAHRLIDEGVAIVHGHSSHHVKAIEVFRGRLILYGCGDFITDYEGISGYEMFRADLALMYLVELDPSNGKLISARLVPMQMRRFRLERASAADAKWLCNLLNELGKRFGTTLRLEEDNSLTLEWL
;
A
#
# COMPACT_ATOMS: atom_id res chain seq x y z
N TRP A 1 -1.30 11.89 -19.02
CA TRP A 1 -0.56 13.12 -18.70
C TRP A 1 0.47 13.38 -19.81
N PRO A 2 0.60 14.62 -20.31
CA PRO A 2 1.58 14.95 -21.35
C PRO A 2 3.01 14.58 -20.92
N GLY A 3 3.81 14.00 -21.83
CA GLY A 3 5.22 13.68 -21.58
C GLY A 3 5.51 12.46 -20.70
N LYS A 4 4.49 11.86 -20.05
CA LYS A 4 4.66 10.57 -19.37
C LYS A 4 4.82 9.44 -20.40
N GLY A 5 5.69 8.47 -20.14
CA GLY A 5 5.98 7.38 -21.10
C GLY A 5 4.97 6.23 -21.06
N ILE A 6 4.42 5.90 -19.89
CA ILE A 6 3.49 4.80 -19.68
C ILE A 6 2.22 5.34 -19.02
N HIS A 7 1.08 4.96 -19.57
CA HIS A 7 -0.24 5.34 -19.07
C HIS A 7 -1.09 4.09 -18.88
N TYR A 8 -1.65 3.93 -17.68
CA TYR A 8 -2.64 2.91 -17.40
C TYR A 8 -4.05 3.51 -17.40
N ARG A 9 -5.02 2.71 -17.86
CA ARG A 9 -6.45 3.01 -17.79
C ARG A 9 -7.22 1.72 -17.67
N MET A 10 -8.27 1.77 -16.86
CA MET A 10 -9.25 0.71 -16.78
C MET A 10 -10.64 1.28 -17.13
N HIS A 11 -11.43 0.56 -17.92
CA HIS A 11 -12.81 0.96 -18.19
C HIS A 11 -13.65 0.86 -16.89
N PRO A 12 -14.47 1.87 -16.53
CA PRO A 12 -15.27 1.86 -15.28
C PRO A 12 -16.14 0.62 -15.07
N GLN A 13 -16.62 0.00 -16.15
CA GLN A 13 -17.40 -1.25 -16.08
C GLN A 13 -16.64 -2.43 -15.46
N ASN A 14 -15.31 -2.34 -15.32
CA ASN A 14 -14.51 -3.36 -14.64
C ASN A 14 -14.55 -3.24 -13.12
N VAL A 15 -15.14 -2.18 -12.53
CA VAL A 15 -15.21 -2.00 -11.06
C VAL A 15 -15.80 -3.20 -10.32
N GLY A 16 -16.62 -4.01 -11.00
CA GLY A 16 -17.15 -5.26 -10.47
C GLY A 16 -16.08 -6.27 -10.04
N CYS A 17 -14.84 -6.19 -10.53
CA CYS A 17 -13.74 -7.04 -10.05
C CYS A 17 -13.37 -6.73 -8.59
N LEU A 18 -13.43 -5.46 -8.18
CA LEU A 18 -13.18 -5.03 -6.80
C LEU A 18 -14.30 -5.51 -5.88
N SER A 19 -15.56 -5.39 -6.33
CA SER A 19 -16.72 -5.90 -5.57
C SER A 19 -16.69 -7.42 -5.43
N ALA A 20 -16.29 -8.15 -6.48
CA ALA A 20 -16.13 -9.61 -6.43
C ALA A 20 -15.04 -10.03 -5.42
N GLY A 21 -13.96 -9.25 -5.33
CA GLY A 21 -12.92 -9.39 -4.32
C GLY A 21 -13.31 -8.89 -2.92
N ARG A 22 -14.51 -8.30 -2.77
CA ARG A 22 -15.00 -7.66 -1.54
C ARG A 22 -14.04 -6.60 -0.99
N ILE A 23 -13.43 -5.83 -1.90
CA ILE A 23 -12.53 -4.73 -1.54
C ILE A 23 -13.35 -3.59 -0.96
N SER A 24 -13.08 -3.22 0.29
CA SER A 24 -13.79 -2.14 0.99
C SER A 24 -13.20 -0.76 0.73
N ALA A 25 -11.90 -0.67 0.43
CA ALA A 25 -11.23 0.61 0.16
C ALA A 25 -10.07 0.50 -0.82
N CYS A 26 -9.78 1.62 -1.50
CA CYS A 26 -8.63 1.78 -2.40
C CYS A 26 -7.73 2.95 -1.96
N ALA A 27 -6.42 2.70 -1.82
CA ALA A 27 -5.42 3.74 -1.66
C ALA A 27 -5.00 4.27 -3.05
N LEU A 28 -5.35 5.51 -3.37
CA LEU A 28 -5.21 6.07 -4.71
C LEU A 28 -3.96 6.91 -4.92
N ALA A 29 -3.23 7.27 -3.86
CA ALA A 29 -2.00 8.02 -4.03
C ALA A 29 -0.95 7.13 -4.70
N ASN A 30 -0.70 7.35 -5.99
CA ASN A 30 0.34 6.68 -6.76
C ASN A 30 0.71 7.50 -8.00
N ASN A 31 1.78 7.09 -8.67
CA ASN A 31 2.29 7.73 -9.87
C ASN A 31 1.45 7.48 -11.13
N HIS A 32 0.35 6.74 -11.08
CA HIS A 32 -0.54 6.45 -12.22
C HIS A 32 -1.94 7.06 -12.12
N VAL A 33 -2.32 7.63 -10.96
CA VAL A 33 -3.69 8.11 -10.73
C VAL A 33 -4.11 9.28 -11.64
N LEU A 34 -3.15 10.04 -12.20
CA LEU A 34 -3.39 11.14 -13.15
C LEU A 34 -2.96 10.79 -14.59
N ASP A 35 -2.83 9.51 -14.92
CA ASP A 35 -2.46 9.07 -16.28
C ASP A 35 -3.42 9.60 -17.34
N TRP A 36 -4.70 9.75 -17.01
CA TRP A 36 -5.70 10.34 -17.91
C TRP A 36 -6.13 11.75 -17.49
N GLY A 37 -5.24 12.46 -16.81
CA GLY A 37 -5.48 13.83 -16.36
C GLY A 37 -6.56 13.91 -15.29
N TYR A 38 -7.03 15.14 -15.04
CA TYR A 38 -8.06 15.39 -14.03
C TYR A 38 -9.40 14.73 -14.37
N ASP A 39 -9.73 14.60 -15.65
CA ASP A 39 -10.94 13.88 -16.08
C ASP A 39 -10.85 12.39 -15.73
N GLY A 40 -9.68 11.76 -15.94
CA GLY A 40 -9.46 10.36 -15.55
C GLY A 40 -9.47 10.13 -14.04
N LEU A 41 -8.92 11.08 -13.27
CA LEU A 41 -9.04 11.06 -11.81
C LEU A 41 -10.51 11.19 -11.40
N SER A 42 -11.24 12.16 -11.95
CA SER A 42 -12.66 12.36 -11.64
C SER A 42 -13.51 11.12 -11.98
N GLU A 43 -13.29 10.50 -13.15
CA GLU A 43 -13.93 9.23 -13.55
C GLU A 43 -13.64 8.12 -12.53
N THR A 44 -12.40 8.03 -12.03
CA THR A 44 -12.00 7.06 -11.00
C THR A 44 -12.75 7.29 -9.68
N LEU A 45 -12.76 8.53 -9.18
CA LEU A 45 -13.44 8.89 -7.92
C LEU A 45 -14.95 8.63 -8.01
N GLN A 46 -15.59 9.04 -9.10
CA GLN A 46 -17.01 8.81 -9.33
C GLN A 46 -17.35 7.31 -9.44
N THR A 47 -16.50 6.53 -10.10
CA THR A 47 -16.68 5.07 -10.24
C THR A 47 -16.64 4.36 -8.89
N LEU A 48 -15.67 4.71 -8.03
CA LEU A 48 -15.55 4.12 -6.70
C LEU A 48 -16.71 4.54 -5.79
N ASN A 49 -17.11 5.82 -5.82
CA ASN A 49 -18.28 6.32 -5.10
C ASN A 49 -19.56 5.60 -5.52
N ALA A 50 -19.80 5.43 -6.83
CA ALA A 50 -20.97 4.73 -7.35
C ALA A 50 -20.99 3.24 -6.97
N ALA A 51 -19.82 2.62 -6.78
CA ALA A 51 -19.68 1.24 -6.33
C ALA A 51 -19.73 1.08 -4.79
N GLY A 52 -19.76 2.19 -4.03
CA GLY A 52 -19.71 2.16 -2.57
C GLY A 52 -18.37 1.70 -2.01
N ILE A 53 -17.27 1.89 -2.77
CA ILE A 53 -15.91 1.54 -2.35
C ILE A 53 -15.24 2.82 -1.84
N ALA A 54 -14.79 2.79 -0.58
CA ALA A 54 -14.10 3.94 0.01
C ALA A 54 -12.73 4.17 -0.64
N TYR A 55 -12.19 5.38 -0.56
CA TYR A 55 -10.86 5.67 -1.07
C TYR A 55 -10.16 6.77 -0.27
N SER A 56 -8.84 6.88 -0.45
CA SER A 56 -8.04 7.97 0.09
C SER A 56 -6.81 8.27 -0.78
N GLY A 57 -6.19 9.43 -0.57
CA GLY A 57 -4.90 9.79 -1.16
C GLY A 57 -4.96 10.47 -2.53
N ALA A 58 -6.16 10.65 -3.09
CA ALA A 58 -6.40 11.50 -4.24
C ALA A 58 -7.80 12.13 -4.12
N GLY A 59 -7.98 13.31 -4.71
CA GLY A 59 -9.22 14.07 -4.59
C GLY A 59 -9.31 15.23 -5.58
N ASN A 60 -10.47 15.89 -5.61
CA ASN A 60 -10.72 17.09 -6.41
C ASN A 60 -10.02 18.34 -5.83
N ASP A 61 -9.63 18.28 -4.56
CA ASP A 61 -8.86 19.29 -3.85
C ASP A 61 -8.08 18.64 -2.68
N ALA A 62 -7.32 19.47 -1.95
CA ALA A 62 -6.51 19.02 -0.83
C ALA A 62 -7.33 18.49 0.35
N ASP A 63 -8.53 19.02 0.58
CA ASP A 63 -9.39 18.61 1.71
C ASP A 63 -9.98 17.23 1.47
N GLU A 64 -10.36 16.90 0.22
CA GLU A 64 -10.80 15.56 -0.17
C GLU A 64 -9.63 14.56 -0.15
N ALA A 65 -8.48 14.91 -0.76
CA ALA A 65 -7.35 13.99 -0.87
C ALA A 65 -6.73 13.60 0.49
N MET A 66 -6.85 14.47 1.50
CA MET A 66 -6.40 14.19 2.86
C MET A 66 -7.38 13.36 3.68
N GLN A 67 -8.63 13.18 3.26
CA GLN A 67 -9.59 12.36 4.00
C GLN A 67 -9.14 10.89 4.03
N PRO A 68 -9.32 10.20 5.17
CA PRO A 68 -9.16 8.76 5.21
C PRO A 68 -10.35 8.07 4.57
N ALA A 69 -10.10 6.88 4.01
CA ALA A 69 -11.15 5.90 3.85
C ALA A 69 -11.50 5.34 5.24
N VAL A 70 -12.74 5.57 5.69
CA VAL A 70 -13.22 5.14 7.00
C VAL A 70 -13.92 3.79 6.87
N LEU A 71 -13.36 2.75 7.49
CA LEU A 71 -13.90 1.40 7.44
C LEU A 71 -14.44 1.00 8.81
N ALA A 72 -15.74 0.73 8.89
CA ALA A 72 -16.35 0.20 10.11
C ALA A 72 -15.90 -1.25 10.35
N THR A 73 -15.61 -1.59 11.61
CA THR A 73 -15.41 -2.98 12.04
C THR A 73 -16.70 -3.52 12.67
N ALA A 74 -16.75 -4.83 12.98
CA ALA A 74 -17.90 -5.41 13.68
C ALA A 74 -18.08 -4.86 15.12
N GLY A 75 -17.03 -4.25 15.69
CA GLY A 75 -17.05 -3.60 16.99
C GLY A 75 -17.32 -2.10 16.91
N ARG A 76 -16.88 -1.35 17.94
CA ARG A 76 -16.95 0.13 17.94
C ARG A 76 -15.80 0.78 17.18
N ASN A 77 -14.74 0.03 16.91
CA ASN A 77 -13.52 0.51 16.26
C ASN A 77 -13.75 0.79 14.77
N ARG A 78 -13.02 1.77 14.25
CA ARG A 78 -12.92 2.02 12.81
C ARG A 78 -11.47 1.87 12.39
N VAL A 79 -11.27 1.53 11.12
CA VAL A 79 -9.95 1.60 10.48
C VAL A 79 -9.94 2.83 9.59
N LEU A 80 -9.01 3.73 9.83
CA LEU A 80 -8.77 4.93 9.04
C LEU A 80 -7.60 4.65 8.10
N LEU A 81 -7.88 4.46 6.81
CA LEU A 81 -6.86 4.27 5.78
C LEU A 81 -6.52 5.62 5.15
N PHE A 82 -5.36 6.16 5.49
CA PHE A 82 -4.75 7.30 4.81
C PHE A 82 -3.83 6.81 3.70
N SER A 83 -3.74 7.58 2.62
CA SER A 83 -2.88 7.26 1.49
C SER A 83 -2.08 8.50 1.07
N PHE A 84 -0.78 8.30 0.86
CA PHE A 84 0.16 9.35 0.54
C PHE A 84 1.07 8.95 -0.62
N GLY A 85 1.40 9.90 -1.48
CA GLY A 85 2.40 9.75 -2.53
C GLY A 85 3.73 10.36 -2.10
N SER A 86 4.83 9.84 -2.63
CA SER A 86 6.15 10.47 -2.53
C SER A 86 6.76 10.68 -3.91
N THR A 87 7.45 11.81 -4.11
CA THR A 87 8.20 12.11 -5.34
C THR A 87 9.29 11.07 -5.63
N THR A 88 9.75 10.32 -4.62
CA THR A 88 10.69 9.20 -4.77
C THR A 88 10.15 8.04 -5.62
N SER A 89 8.83 7.98 -5.86
CA SER A 89 8.15 7.01 -6.72
C SER A 89 7.83 7.54 -8.13
N GLY A 90 8.41 8.68 -8.51
CA GLY A 90 8.19 9.29 -9.81
C GLY A 90 6.87 10.05 -9.94
N ILE A 91 6.19 10.34 -8.82
CA ILE A 91 5.06 11.27 -8.83
C ILE A 91 5.59 12.70 -9.05
N PRO A 92 5.16 13.41 -10.11
CA PRO A 92 5.54 14.80 -10.32
C PRO A 92 5.03 15.71 -9.21
N HIS A 93 5.81 16.72 -8.83
CA HIS A 93 5.40 17.67 -7.78
C HIS A 93 4.14 18.47 -8.16
N GLU A 94 3.90 18.66 -9.46
CA GLU A 94 2.71 19.30 -10.03
C GLU A 94 1.42 18.49 -9.86
N TRP A 95 1.52 17.20 -9.49
CA TRP A 95 0.35 16.37 -9.20
C TRP A 95 -0.16 16.54 -7.77
N LYS A 96 0.54 17.29 -6.92
CA LYS A 96 0.09 17.57 -5.55
C LYS A 96 -1.22 18.35 -5.58
N THR A 97 -2.20 17.90 -4.80
CA THR A 97 -3.45 18.65 -4.61
C THR A 97 -3.21 20.04 -4.03
N THR A 98 -4.03 21.00 -4.45
CA THR A 98 -4.15 22.31 -3.80
C THR A 98 -5.59 22.54 -3.36
N GLY A 99 -5.89 23.66 -2.71
CA GLY A 99 -7.27 23.99 -2.33
C GLY A 99 -8.23 24.18 -3.52
N VAL A 100 -7.72 24.23 -4.76
CA VAL A 100 -8.53 24.41 -5.98
C VAL A 100 -8.12 23.48 -7.13
N SER A 101 -7.20 22.54 -6.91
CA SER A 101 -6.67 21.68 -7.97
C SER A 101 -6.70 20.21 -7.55
N PRO A 102 -7.29 19.32 -8.38
CA PRO A 102 -7.30 17.89 -8.15
C PRO A 102 -5.90 17.29 -8.20
N GLY A 103 -5.75 16.10 -7.61
CA GLY A 103 -4.49 15.38 -7.64
C GLY A 103 -4.27 14.46 -6.45
N VAL A 104 -3.00 14.34 -6.06
CA VAL A 104 -2.49 13.38 -5.07
C VAL A 104 -2.21 14.08 -3.74
N ASN A 105 -2.52 13.38 -2.64
CA ASN A 105 -2.03 13.74 -1.31
C ASN A 105 -0.51 13.45 -1.22
N LEU A 106 0.30 14.39 -1.70
CA LEU A 106 1.74 14.22 -1.86
C LEU A 106 2.50 14.69 -0.61
N LEU A 107 3.38 13.84 -0.08
CA LEU A 107 4.36 14.19 0.94
C LEU A 107 5.35 15.23 0.38
N ASP A 108 5.76 16.19 1.21
CA ASP A 108 6.80 17.14 0.82
C ASP A 108 8.15 16.44 0.70
N ASP A 109 8.47 15.60 1.68
CA ASP A 109 9.65 14.74 1.75
C ASP A 109 9.42 13.58 2.75
N LEU A 110 10.46 12.83 3.07
CA LEU A 110 10.46 11.79 4.10
C LEU A 110 11.18 12.25 5.38
N SER A 111 11.16 13.55 5.68
CA SER A 111 11.78 14.10 6.90
C SER A 111 10.93 13.85 8.15
N GLU A 112 11.55 13.96 9.32
CA GLU A 112 10.86 13.89 10.61
C GLU A 112 9.79 14.98 10.76
N ALA A 113 10.04 16.18 10.22
CA ALA A 113 9.09 17.28 10.24
C ALA A 113 7.82 16.95 9.42
N THR A 114 7.99 16.36 8.23
CA THR A 114 6.86 15.88 7.44
C THR A 114 6.13 14.76 8.15
N ALA A 115 6.85 13.80 8.76
CA ALA A 115 6.24 12.71 9.52
C ALA A 115 5.37 13.22 10.67
N ALA A 116 5.86 14.16 11.47
CA ALA A 116 5.11 14.79 12.56
C ALA A 116 3.86 15.50 12.04
N ARG A 117 3.99 16.30 10.97
CA ARG A 117 2.88 17.02 10.35
C ARG A 117 1.78 16.08 9.85
N VAL A 118 2.13 15.00 9.15
CA VAL A 118 1.11 14.06 8.65
C VAL A 118 0.48 13.25 9.80
N CYS A 119 1.22 12.98 10.87
CA CYS A 119 0.65 12.35 12.06
C CYS A 119 -0.38 13.24 12.77
N ASP A 120 -0.10 14.53 12.89
CA ASP A 120 -1.07 15.50 13.41
C ASP A 120 -2.33 15.57 12.54
N GLN A 121 -2.15 15.56 11.22
CA GLN A 121 -3.27 15.50 10.28
C GLN A 121 -4.10 14.22 10.46
N MET A 122 -3.46 13.04 10.49
CA MET A 122 -4.17 11.78 10.67
C MET A 122 -4.94 11.73 12.00
N ARG A 123 -4.32 12.19 13.09
CA ARG A 123 -4.95 12.25 14.42
C ARG A 123 -6.13 13.20 14.50
N ALA A 124 -6.16 14.28 13.71
CA ALA A 124 -7.30 15.19 13.68
C ALA A 124 -8.62 14.51 13.26
N HIS A 125 -8.54 13.37 12.54
CA HIS A 125 -9.71 12.55 12.16
C HIS A 125 -9.99 11.40 13.14
N GLN A 126 -9.06 11.12 14.06
CA GLN A 126 -9.10 9.95 14.93
C GLN A 126 -10.08 10.14 16.08
N GLN A 127 -10.95 9.16 16.28
CA GLN A 127 -11.77 8.99 17.49
C GLN A 127 -11.14 7.93 18.39
N PRO A 128 -11.53 7.85 19.68
CA PRO A 128 -11.14 6.74 20.55
C PRO A 128 -11.38 5.39 19.86
N ASP A 129 -10.44 4.47 20.03
CA ASP A 129 -10.47 3.10 19.49
C ASP A 129 -10.27 2.97 17.96
N ASP A 130 -10.07 4.07 17.23
CA ASP A 130 -9.73 4.00 15.82
C ASP A 130 -8.29 3.53 15.60
N LEU A 131 -8.11 2.64 14.61
CA LEU A 131 -6.79 2.21 14.11
C LEU A 131 -6.44 2.97 12.84
N ILE A 132 -5.21 3.49 12.77
CA ILE A 132 -4.72 4.21 11.58
C ILE A 132 -3.83 3.29 10.75
N ILE A 133 -4.10 3.23 9.45
CA ILE A 133 -3.22 2.63 8.44
C ILE A 133 -2.72 3.75 7.53
N ALA A 134 -1.40 3.84 7.33
CA ALA A 134 -0.78 4.76 6.40
C ALA A 134 -0.27 3.98 5.18
N SER A 135 -0.94 4.13 4.03
CA SER A 135 -0.48 3.63 2.73
C SER A 135 0.44 4.65 2.08
N ILE A 136 1.64 4.25 1.69
CA ILE A 136 2.63 5.18 1.15
C ILE A 136 3.23 4.62 -0.15
N HIS A 137 3.05 5.38 -1.23
CA HIS A 137 3.65 5.08 -2.51
C HIS A 137 5.02 5.76 -2.61
N TRP A 138 6.10 4.99 -2.43
CA TRP A 138 7.46 5.53 -2.27
C TRP A 138 8.53 4.70 -2.98
N GLY A 139 9.70 5.30 -3.16
CA GLY A 139 10.86 4.63 -3.71
C GLY A 139 10.72 4.18 -5.16
N GLY A 140 11.84 3.72 -5.71
CA GLY A 140 11.90 3.23 -7.08
C GLY A 140 11.16 1.92 -7.29
N ASN A 141 10.81 1.67 -8.55
CA ASN A 141 10.06 0.51 -9.01
C ASN A 141 10.82 -0.82 -8.89
N TRP A 142 12.12 -0.81 -8.63
CA TRP A 142 12.95 -2.02 -8.60
C TRP A 142 14.07 -1.90 -7.58
N GLY A 143 14.34 -2.99 -6.86
CA GLY A 143 15.42 -3.07 -5.90
C GLY A 143 14.93 -3.38 -4.48
N TYR A 144 15.68 -4.26 -3.81
CA TYR A 144 15.37 -4.69 -2.45
C TYR A 144 15.87 -3.74 -1.37
N GLU A 145 16.79 -2.83 -1.71
CA GLU A 145 17.29 -1.83 -0.77
C GLU A 145 16.15 -0.91 -0.31
N ILE A 146 16.09 -0.68 0.99
CA ILE A 146 15.15 0.25 1.62
C ILE A 146 15.99 1.41 2.16
N PRO A 147 15.85 2.62 1.58
CA PRO A 147 16.60 3.78 2.00
C PRO A 147 16.39 4.11 3.49
N PRO A 148 17.41 4.60 4.21
CA PRO A 148 17.30 4.93 5.63
C PRO A 148 16.15 5.89 5.95
N GLU A 149 15.88 6.86 5.09
CA GLU A 149 14.80 7.83 5.26
C GLU A 149 13.40 7.17 5.24
N GLN A 150 13.20 6.08 4.47
CA GLN A 150 11.93 5.33 4.51
C GLN A 150 11.75 4.61 5.85
N ILE A 151 12.84 4.05 6.40
CA ILE A 151 12.83 3.38 7.71
C ILE A 151 12.51 4.41 8.80
N THR A 152 13.25 5.52 8.84
CA THR A 152 13.05 6.58 9.84
C THR A 152 11.65 7.16 9.76
N PHE A 153 11.13 7.41 8.55
CA PHE A 153 9.77 7.89 8.36
C PHE A 153 8.74 6.87 8.88
N ALA A 154 8.84 5.60 8.48
CA ALA A 154 7.94 4.55 8.93
C ALA A 154 7.98 4.35 10.45
N HIS A 155 9.17 4.35 11.06
CA HIS A 155 9.35 4.28 12.52
C HIS A 155 8.68 5.45 13.21
N ARG A 156 8.82 6.67 12.67
CA ARG A 156 8.14 7.84 13.24
C ARG A 156 6.62 7.71 13.18
N LEU A 157 6.07 7.24 12.07
CA LEU A 157 4.62 7.00 11.98
C LEU A 157 4.13 5.99 13.02
N ILE A 158 4.87 4.89 13.21
CA ILE A 158 4.56 3.86 14.22
C ILE A 158 4.62 4.45 15.64
N ASP A 159 5.64 5.26 15.93
CA ASP A 159 5.82 5.94 17.23
C ASP A 159 4.66 6.90 17.55
N GLU A 160 4.07 7.48 16.52
CA GLU A 160 2.94 8.41 16.60
C GLU A 160 1.56 7.73 16.61
N GLY A 161 1.53 6.38 16.60
CA GLY A 161 0.31 5.59 16.78
C GLY A 161 -0.27 4.95 15.53
N VAL A 162 0.39 5.06 14.37
CA VAL A 162 -0.01 4.31 13.16
C VAL A 162 0.14 2.81 13.42
N ALA A 163 -0.91 2.04 13.13
CA ALA A 163 -0.98 0.60 13.37
C ALA A 163 -0.25 -0.21 12.27
N ILE A 164 -0.39 0.23 11.01
CA ILE A 164 0.28 -0.37 9.85
C ILE A 164 0.82 0.72 8.94
N VAL A 165 2.09 0.57 8.54
CA VAL A 165 2.64 1.30 7.39
C VAL A 165 2.66 0.36 6.18
N HIS A 166 1.88 0.70 5.15
CA HIS A 166 1.69 -0.09 3.93
C HIS A 166 2.42 0.59 2.76
N GLY A 167 3.66 0.16 2.50
CA GLY A 167 4.49 0.63 1.41
C GLY A 167 4.22 -0.10 0.09
N HIS A 168 4.20 0.64 -1.01
CA HIS A 168 4.05 0.13 -2.37
C HIS A 168 4.77 1.04 -3.39
N SER A 169 4.92 0.58 -4.65
CA SER A 169 5.61 1.20 -5.81
C SER A 169 6.59 0.20 -6.46
N SER A 170 7.23 -0.64 -5.65
CA SER A 170 8.33 -1.52 -6.09
C SER A 170 7.95 -2.66 -7.04
N HIS A 171 6.68 -2.84 -7.43
CA HIS A 171 6.14 -3.96 -8.24
C HIS A 171 6.43 -5.40 -7.74
N HIS A 172 7.34 -5.57 -6.80
CA HIS A 172 7.72 -6.80 -6.14
C HIS A 172 7.73 -6.60 -4.63
N VAL A 173 7.65 -7.72 -3.91
CA VAL A 173 7.68 -7.73 -2.45
C VAL A 173 9.03 -7.28 -1.91
N LYS A 174 9.01 -6.56 -0.78
CA LYS A 174 10.20 -6.13 -0.03
C LYS A 174 10.12 -6.62 1.42
N ALA A 175 11.12 -6.25 2.22
CA ALA A 175 11.21 -6.65 3.61
C ALA A 175 9.95 -6.27 4.42
N ILE A 176 9.70 -7.08 5.44
CA ILE A 176 8.65 -6.88 6.43
C ILE A 176 9.33 -6.63 7.77
N GLU A 177 8.85 -5.65 8.52
CA GLU A 177 9.36 -5.32 9.85
C GLU A 177 8.20 -5.27 10.85
N VAL A 178 8.46 -5.73 12.07
CA VAL A 178 7.58 -5.50 13.22
C VAL A 178 8.30 -4.56 14.18
N PHE A 179 7.98 -3.27 14.11
CA PHE A 179 8.61 -2.24 14.93
C PHE A 179 7.67 -1.85 16.07
N ARG A 180 8.15 -1.95 17.32
CA ARG A 180 7.33 -1.72 18.55
C ARG A 180 6.01 -2.50 18.57
N GLY A 181 6.03 -3.71 18.01
CA GLY A 181 4.87 -4.59 17.90
C GLY A 181 3.86 -4.19 16.82
N ARG A 182 4.20 -3.29 15.89
CA ARG A 182 3.33 -2.84 14.79
C ARG A 182 3.98 -3.10 13.43
N LEU A 183 3.14 -3.29 12.41
CA LEU A 183 3.58 -3.84 11.13
C LEU A 183 4.04 -2.72 10.16
N ILE A 184 5.21 -2.94 9.55
CA ILE A 184 5.70 -2.13 8.43
C ILE A 184 5.95 -3.07 7.24
N LEU A 185 5.26 -2.79 6.13
CA LEU A 185 5.47 -3.44 4.84
C LEU A 185 6.19 -2.45 3.94
N TYR A 186 7.46 -2.67 3.59
CA TYR A 186 8.22 -1.68 2.81
C TYR A 186 7.89 -1.64 1.32
N GLY A 187 7.28 -2.71 0.81
CA GLY A 187 6.85 -2.85 -0.58
C GLY A 187 6.02 -4.11 -0.74
N CYS A 188 4.74 -3.95 -1.06
CA CYS A 188 3.80 -5.08 -1.17
C CYS A 188 3.77 -5.74 -2.55
N GLY A 189 4.40 -5.11 -3.55
CA GLY A 189 4.36 -5.54 -4.94
C GLY A 189 2.98 -5.42 -5.59
N ASP A 190 2.89 -5.92 -6.81
CA ASP A 190 1.64 -5.96 -7.56
C ASP A 190 0.82 -7.19 -7.14
N PHE A 191 -0.51 -7.05 -7.10
CA PHE A 191 -1.41 -8.16 -6.74
C PHE A 191 -2.22 -8.68 -7.93
N ILE A 192 -2.76 -7.77 -8.73
CA ILE A 192 -3.48 -8.10 -9.96
C ILE A 192 -3.27 -6.96 -10.96
N THR A 193 -3.06 -7.33 -12.22
CA THR A 193 -2.86 -6.39 -13.31
C THR A 193 -3.36 -6.98 -14.63
N ASP A 194 -3.57 -6.12 -15.64
CA ASP A 194 -3.96 -6.46 -17.01
C ASP A 194 -2.77 -6.50 -18.00
N TYR A 195 -1.52 -6.49 -17.50
CA TYR A 195 -0.30 -6.74 -18.27
C TYR A 195 0.50 -7.96 -17.75
N GLU A 196 1.31 -8.60 -18.60
CA GLU A 196 2.19 -9.70 -18.19
C GLU A 196 3.61 -9.21 -17.92
N GLY A 197 3.85 -8.79 -16.67
CA GLY A 197 5.17 -8.41 -16.19
C GLY A 197 5.79 -7.20 -16.90
N ILE A 198 7.01 -6.87 -16.50
CA ILE A 198 7.82 -5.79 -17.06
C ILE A 198 9.18 -6.38 -17.41
N SER A 199 9.49 -6.44 -18.71
CA SER A 199 10.71 -7.09 -19.20
C SER A 199 11.98 -6.41 -18.70
N GLY A 200 13.02 -7.20 -18.44
CA GLY A 200 14.33 -6.72 -17.95
C GLY A 200 14.47 -6.70 -16.43
N TYR A 201 13.41 -7.09 -15.70
CA TYR A 201 13.36 -7.12 -14.24
C TYR A 201 12.90 -8.47 -13.68
N GLU A 202 13.02 -9.55 -14.48
CA GLU A 202 12.53 -10.89 -14.16
C GLU A 202 13.14 -11.44 -12.85
N MET A 203 14.35 -11.00 -12.49
CA MET A 203 15.02 -11.38 -11.23
C MET A 203 14.26 -10.96 -9.97
N PHE A 204 13.38 -9.96 -10.07
CA PHE A 204 12.56 -9.49 -8.95
C PHE A 204 11.27 -10.29 -8.79
N ARG A 205 10.95 -11.18 -9.74
CA ARG A 205 9.76 -12.04 -9.71
C ARG A 205 8.48 -11.25 -9.43
N ALA A 206 8.26 -10.15 -10.16
CA ALA A 206 7.03 -9.37 -10.08
C ALA A 206 5.78 -10.17 -10.51
N ASP A 207 5.95 -11.37 -11.09
CA ASP A 207 4.88 -12.34 -11.30
C ASP A 207 4.35 -12.95 -9.98
N LEU A 208 5.14 -12.92 -8.90
CA LEU A 208 4.75 -13.43 -7.60
C LEU A 208 4.15 -12.33 -6.72
N ALA A 209 2.95 -12.59 -6.21
CA ALA A 209 2.17 -11.68 -5.39
C ALA A 209 1.86 -12.28 -4.01
N LEU A 210 1.52 -11.44 -3.04
CA LEU A 210 1.11 -11.88 -1.70
C LEU A 210 -0.25 -11.28 -1.35
N MET A 211 -1.17 -12.13 -0.84
CA MET A 211 -2.24 -11.62 0.03
C MET A 211 -1.71 -11.50 1.45
N TYR A 212 -1.95 -10.37 2.10
CA TYR A 212 -1.57 -10.12 3.49
C TYR A 212 -2.81 -10.25 4.38
N LEU A 213 -2.87 -11.32 5.18
CA LEU A 213 -3.92 -11.54 6.17
C LEU A 213 -3.36 -11.16 7.54
N VAL A 214 -3.77 -9.99 8.03
CA VAL A 214 -3.19 -9.37 9.23
C VAL A 214 -4.26 -9.27 10.32
N GLU A 215 -3.91 -9.71 11.52
CA GLU A 215 -4.72 -9.57 12.72
C GLU A 215 -4.06 -8.57 13.68
N LEU A 216 -4.83 -7.58 14.14
CA LEU A 216 -4.37 -6.55 15.07
C LEU A 216 -5.18 -6.59 16.36
N ASP A 217 -4.53 -6.24 17.47
CA ASP A 217 -5.21 -5.93 18.72
C ASP A 217 -5.98 -4.60 18.54
N PRO A 218 -7.32 -4.63 18.64
CA PRO A 218 -8.15 -3.45 18.39
C PRO A 218 -7.89 -2.31 19.38
N SER A 219 -7.34 -2.58 20.57
CA SER A 219 -7.13 -1.57 21.61
C SER A 219 -5.87 -0.72 21.39
N ASN A 220 -4.88 -1.24 20.68
CA ASN A 220 -3.55 -0.61 20.60
C ASN A 220 -2.87 -0.74 19.23
N GLY A 221 -3.49 -1.45 18.29
CA GLY A 221 -3.01 -1.65 16.92
C GLY A 221 -1.77 -2.53 16.81
N LYS A 222 -1.39 -3.26 17.87
CA LYS A 222 -0.27 -4.20 17.81
C LYS A 222 -0.64 -5.42 16.98
N LEU A 223 0.34 -5.94 16.28
CA LEU A 223 0.23 -7.15 15.48
C LEU A 223 0.03 -8.37 16.38
N ILE A 224 -1.05 -9.11 16.13
CA ILE A 224 -1.31 -10.43 16.75
C ILE A 224 -0.76 -11.53 15.86
N SER A 225 -1.06 -11.46 14.56
CA SER A 225 -0.59 -12.43 13.58
C SER A 225 -0.53 -11.79 12.19
N ALA A 226 0.39 -12.27 11.35
CA ALA A 226 0.40 -11.98 9.93
C ALA A 226 0.66 -13.26 9.15
N ARG A 227 -0.29 -13.61 8.29
CA ARG A 227 -0.23 -14.75 7.39
C ARG A 227 -0.26 -14.26 5.96
N LEU A 228 0.71 -14.69 5.17
CA LEU A 228 0.84 -14.32 3.77
C LEU A 228 0.45 -15.50 2.89
N VAL A 229 -0.31 -15.25 1.83
CA VAL A 229 -0.69 -16.28 0.86
C VAL A 229 -0.01 -15.99 -0.47
N PRO A 230 1.01 -16.80 -0.84
CA PRO A 230 1.65 -16.75 -2.15
C PRO A 230 0.69 -16.99 -3.32
N MET A 231 0.70 -16.05 -4.25
CA MET A 231 -0.04 -16.08 -5.50
C MET A 231 0.92 -15.84 -6.67
N GLN A 232 0.48 -16.19 -7.87
CA GLN A 232 1.21 -15.92 -9.11
C GLN A 232 0.27 -15.30 -10.14
N MET A 233 0.66 -14.17 -10.70
CA MET A 233 0.03 -13.57 -11.86
C MET A 233 0.52 -14.27 -13.13
N ARG A 234 -0.40 -14.91 -13.85
CA ARG A 234 -0.11 -15.64 -15.08
C ARG A 234 -1.31 -15.59 -16.01
N ARG A 235 -1.11 -15.30 -17.30
CA ARG A 235 -2.18 -15.24 -18.30
C ARG A 235 -3.30 -14.29 -17.88
N PHE A 236 -2.93 -13.14 -17.33
CA PHE A 236 -3.84 -12.11 -16.82
C PHE A 236 -4.79 -12.62 -15.74
N ARG A 237 -4.36 -13.61 -14.95
CA ARG A 237 -5.13 -14.21 -13.85
C ARG A 237 -4.24 -14.37 -12.64
N LEU A 238 -4.88 -14.36 -11.47
CA LEU A 238 -4.23 -14.68 -10.22
C LEU A 238 -4.45 -16.17 -9.91
N GLU A 239 -3.36 -16.92 -9.82
CA GLU A 239 -3.33 -18.34 -9.48
C GLU A 239 -2.63 -18.55 -8.13
N ARG A 240 -2.87 -19.68 -7.45
CA ARG A 240 -2.05 -20.02 -6.28
C ARG A 240 -0.62 -20.29 -6.73
N ALA A 241 0.36 -19.79 -5.99
CA ALA A 241 1.76 -20.06 -6.30
C ALA A 241 2.08 -21.56 -6.13
N SER A 242 3.05 -22.05 -6.88
CA SER A 242 3.58 -23.40 -6.69
C SER A 242 4.31 -23.51 -5.33
N ALA A 243 4.47 -24.74 -4.80
CA ALA A 243 5.27 -24.95 -3.60
C ALA A 243 6.72 -24.45 -3.74
N ALA A 244 7.28 -24.55 -4.95
CA ALA A 244 8.62 -24.04 -5.24
C ALA A 244 8.68 -22.51 -5.17
N ASP A 245 7.68 -21.82 -5.71
CA ASP A 245 7.58 -20.35 -5.67
C ASP A 245 7.26 -19.83 -4.26
N ALA A 246 6.39 -20.52 -3.51
CA ALA A 246 6.13 -20.19 -2.11
C ALA A 246 7.40 -20.33 -1.26
N LYS A 247 8.18 -21.40 -1.47
CA LYS A 247 9.49 -21.57 -0.83
C LYS A 247 10.48 -20.50 -1.24
N TRP A 248 10.49 -20.10 -2.52
CA TRP A 248 11.34 -19.01 -3.01
C TRP A 248 11.01 -17.68 -2.32
N LEU A 249 9.72 -17.32 -2.23
CA LEU A 249 9.26 -16.13 -1.51
C LEU A 249 9.62 -16.17 -0.03
N CYS A 250 9.43 -17.31 0.63
CA CYS A 250 9.81 -17.51 2.03
C CYS A 250 11.30 -17.24 2.23
N ASN A 251 12.15 -17.86 1.42
CA ASN A 251 13.60 -17.66 1.50
C ASN A 251 14.00 -16.20 1.23
N LEU A 252 13.42 -15.56 0.21
CA LEU A 252 13.68 -14.16 -0.10
C LEU A 252 13.33 -13.26 1.09
N LEU A 253 12.10 -13.39 1.63
CA LEU A 253 11.63 -12.55 2.72
C LEU A 253 12.41 -12.80 4.01
N ASN A 254 12.88 -14.02 4.25
CA ASN A 254 13.79 -14.32 5.38
C ASN A 254 15.13 -13.61 5.22
N GLU A 255 15.72 -13.62 4.02
CA GLU A 255 16.96 -12.90 3.75
C GLU A 255 16.80 -11.38 3.95
N LEU A 256 15.70 -10.81 3.43
CA LEU A 256 15.39 -9.38 3.58
C LEU A 256 15.04 -8.99 5.03
N GLY A 257 14.40 -9.89 5.78
CA GLY A 257 13.96 -9.70 7.15
C GLY A 257 15.06 -9.75 8.20
N LYS A 258 16.24 -10.35 7.89
CA LYS A 258 17.37 -10.48 8.83
C LYS A 258 17.73 -9.17 9.54
N ARG A 259 17.77 -8.05 8.80
CA ARG A 259 18.13 -6.74 9.36
C ARG A 259 17.07 -6.17 10.32
N PHE A 260 15.86 -6.70 10.28
CA PHE A 260 14.70 -6.27 11.05
C PHE A 260 14.25 -7.28 12.10
N GLY A 261 14.94 -8.42 12.24
CA GLY A 261 14.58 -9.45 13.20
C GLY A 261 13.27 -10.18 12.87
N THR A 262 12.88 -10.22 11.60
CA THR A 262 11.68 -10.93 11.12
C THR A 262 12.08 -12.15 10.29
N THR A 263 11.27 -13.21 10.40
CA THR A 263 11.38 -14.41 9.57
C THR A 263 9.98 -14.91 9.22
N LEU A 264 9.88 -15.68 8.15
CA LEU A 264 8.69 -16.39 7.72
C LEU A 264 8.91 -17.89 7.88
N ARG A 265 7.84 -18.56 8.30
CA ARG A 265 7.73 -20.01 8.29
C ARG A 265 6.81 -20.43 7.15
N LEU A 266 7.29 -21.34 6.29
CA LEU A 266 6.47 -21.97 5.25
C LEU A 266 5.58 -23.05 5.88
N GLU A 267 4.28 -22.92 5.72
CA GLU A 267 3.27 -23.87 6.22
C GLU A 267 2.95 -24.96 5.18
N GLU A 268 2.30 -26.06 5.62
CA GLU A 268 1.96 -27.21 4.76
C GLU A 268 1.09 -26.85 3.56
N ASP A 269 0.26 -25.81 3.68
CA ASP A 269 -0.61 -25.33 2.60
C ASP A 269 0.02 -24.24 1.71
N ASN A 270 1.34 -24.10 1.79
CA ASN A 270 2.18 -23.12 1.09
C ASN A 270 1.93 -21.65 1.48
N SER A 271 1.14 -21.38 2.52
CA SER A 271 1.12 -20.05 3.14
C SER A 271 2.38 -19.79 3.96
N LEU A 272 2.62 -18.53 4.29
CA LEU A 272 3.76 -18.09 5.08
C LEU A 272 3.25 -17.45 6.36
N THR A 273 3.78 -17.84 7.51
CA THR A 273 3.48 -17.20 8.80
C THR A 273 4.65 -16.31 9.20
N LEU A 274 4.39 -15.04 9.51
CA LEU A 274 5.39 -14.11 10.02
C LEU A 274 5.69 -14.42 11.49
N GLU A 275 6.98 -14.49 11.80
CA GLU A 275 7.55 -14.61 13.15
C GLU A 275 8.50 -13.42 13.37
N TRP A 276 8.48 -12.84 14.56
CA TRP A 276 9.30 -11.69 14.94
C TRP A 276 9.78 -11.82 16.40
N LEU A 277 10.91 -11.19 16.68
CA LEU A 277 11.54 -11.17 18.01
C LEU A 277 11.02 -10.02 18.89
#